data_AF-A0A0C2WC01-F1
#
_entry.id   AF-A0A0C2WC01-F1
#
_cell.length_a   1.000
_cell.length_b   1.000
_cell.length_c   1.000
_cell.angle_alpha   90.00
_cell.angle_beta   90.00
_cell.angle_gamma   90.00
#
_symmetry.space_group_name_H-M   'P 1'
#
loop_
_entity.id
_entity.type
_entity.pdbx_description
1 polymer ?
#
loop_
_entity_poly.entity_id
_entity_poly.type
_entity_poly.pdbx_seq_one_letter_code
_entity_poly.pdbx_strand_id
1 'polypeptide(L)'
;MSKRVIYRLIHTAGPLVGPPHPVSNLRPALYNGVPDQAKTNAYSPNELHSHLPINADKFQLDNALKQLDKLNHDFWVESNQRFHQSRHAYLEAQKYRLAHAKTSEERAAMEEEHLAEFYASWVQTMRPLQHEYTATWLRGQYGSILTAARMNWRHWMKRLNSFLG
;
A
#
# COMPACT_ATOMS: atom_id res chain seq x y z
N MET A 1 30.32 35.82 12.03
CA MET A 1 29.04 36.11 11.35
C MET A 1 28.43 34.78 10.93
N SER A 2 27.28 34.47 11.55
CA SER A 2 26.72 33.12 11.71
C SER A 2 26.06 32.60 10.43
N LYS A 3 26.53 31.46 9.94
CA LYS A 3 25.78 30.56 9.04
C LYS A 3 25.24 29.42 9.90
N ARG A 4 23.98 29.03 9.64
CA ARG A 4 23.23 27.89 10.20
C ARG A 4 22.63 28.15 11.58
N VAL A 5 21.30 28.14 11.65
CA VAL A 5 20.48 27.07 12.24
C VAL A 5 19.01 27.45 11.99
N ILE A 6 18.42 26.96 10.90
CA ILE A 6 16.96 26.81 10.79
C ILE A 6 16.74 25.30 10.61
N TYR A 7 16.83 24.57 11.72
CA TYR A 7 16.40 23.19 11.82
C TYR A 7 15.76 23.03 13.19
N ARG A 8 14.43 23.05 13.24
CA ARG A 8 13.56 22.26 14.15
C ARG A 8 12.17 22.87 14.19
N LEU A 9 11.29 22.35 13.36
CA LEU A 9 9.83 22.38 13.59
C LEU A 9 9.19 21.02 13.23
N ILE A 10 9.92 19.91 13.42
CA ILE A 10 9.34 18.56 13.37
C ILE A 10 10.04 17.69 14.43
N HIS A 11 9.44 17.57 15.61
CA HIS A 11 9.67 16.58 16.66
C HIS A 11 8.24 16.26 17.14
N THR A 12 7.73 15.05 17.40
CA THR A 12 8.28 13.71 17.67
C THR A 12 7.11 12.71 17.58
N ALA A 13 7.17 11.74 16.67
CA ALA A 13 6.54 10.43 16.80
C ALA A 13 7.32 9.50 15.88
N GLY A 14 7.80 8.35 16.38
CA GLY A 14 8.54 7.36 15.57
C GLY A 14 7.73 6.91 14.35
N PRO A 15 8.35 6.26 13.35
CA PRO A 15 7.63 5.85 12.16
C PRO A 15 6.46 4.95 12.58
N LEU A 16 5.22 5.42 12.36
CA LEU A 16 3.98 4.66 12.47
C LEU A 16 3.90 3.65 11.33
N VAL A 17 4.92 2.81 11.23
CA VAL A 17 5.19 1.95 10.10
C VAL A 17 5.73 0.65 10.66
N GLY A 18 5.03 -0.44 10.38
CA GLY A 18 5.39 -1.77 10.85
C GLY A 18 6.64 -2.34 10.14
N PRO A 19 7.11 -3.53 10.57
CA PRO A 19 8.18 -4.23 9.90
C PRO A 19 7.81 -4.56 8.44
N PRO A 20 8.79 -4.73 7.54
CA PRO A 20 8.52 -5.14 6.17
C PRO A 20 7.86 -6.53 6.15
N HIS A 21 6.82 -6.69 5.34
CA HIS A 21 6.18 -7.98 5.18
C HIS A 21 7.07 -8.97 4.40
N PRO A 22 7.14 -10.25 4.80
CA PRO A 22 8.09 -11.23 4.25
C PRO A 22 7.92 -11.51 2.75
N VAL A 23 6.74 -11.25 2.19
CA VAL A 23 6.44 -11.54 0.77
C VAL A 23 6.39 -10.27 -0.08
N SER A 24 5.75 -9.21 0.40
CA SER A 24 5.54 -7.98 -0.39
C SER A 24 6.63 -6.93 -0.14
N ASN A 25 7.42 -7.07 0.93
CA ASN A 25 8.39 -6.07 1.43
C ASN A 25 7.78 -4.68 1.74
N LEU A 26 6.46 -4.53 1.60
CA LEU A 26 5.75 -3.33 1.96
C LEU A 26 5.69 -3.20 3.48
N ARG A 27 5.71 -1.95 3.94
CA ARG A 27 5.61 -1.63 5.36
C ARG A 27 4.20 -1.12 5.65
N PRO A 28 3.43 -1.78 6.52
CA PRO A 28 2.08 -1.37 6.83
C PRO A 28 2.08 -0.08 7.66
N ALA A 29 1.16 0.84 7.40
CA ALA A 29 0.96 2.00 8.27
C ALA A 29 0.26 1.57 9.57
N LEU A 30 0.73 2.12 10.69
CA LEU A 30 0.15 1.88 12.02
C LEU A 30 -0.83 3.01 12.35
N TYR A 31 -2.11 2.68 12.33
CA TYR A 31 -3.18 3.62 12.66
C TYR A 31 -3.45 3.59 14.16
N ASN A 32 -3.01 4.63 14.87
CA ASN A 32 -3.30 4.80 16.30
C ASN A 32 -4.81 5.04 16.52
N GLY A 33 -5.41 4.30 17.46
CA GLY A 33 -6.76 4.61 17.98
C GLY A 33 -7.94 3.86 17.37
N VAL A 34 -7.69 2.83 16.56
CA VAL A 34 -8.75 1.91 16.11
C VAL A 34 -8.49 0.54 16.75
N PRO A 35 -9.40 0.04 17.61
CA PRO A 35 -9.27 -1.30 18.19
C PRO A 35 -9.10 -2.33 17.07
N ASP A 36 -8.23 -3.31 17.30
CA ASP A 36 -8.00 -4.41 16.38
C ASP A 36 -9.35 -5.07 16.03
N GLN A 37 -9.69 -5.13 14.73
CA GLN A 37 -11.00 -5.61 14.26
C GLN A 37 -11.22 -7.11 14.55
N ALA A 38 -10.24 -7.80 15.15
CA ALA A 38 -10.36 -9.17 15.64
C ALA A 38 -11.48 -9.34 16.70
N LYS A 39 -12.00 -8.25 17.27
CA LYS A 39 -13.27 -8.24 18.01
C LYS A 39 -14.30 -7.47 17.22
N THR A 40 -14.94 -8.15 16.27
CA THR A 40 -16.16 -7.70 15.61
C THR A 40 -17.26 -7.53 16.66
N ASN A 41 -17.32 -6.35 17.27
CA ASN A 41 -18.51 -5.93 17.97
C ASN A 41 -19.59 -5.74 16.89
N ALA A 42 -20.73 -6.42 17.01
CA ALA A 42 -21.85 -6.39 16.07
C ALA A 42 -22.59 -5.03 16.02
N TYR A 43 -21.97 -3.98 16.54
CA TYR A 43 -22.57 -2.67 16.72
C TYR A 43 -22.15 -1.72 15.60
N SER A 44 -23.13 -0.99 15.08
CA SER A 44 -22.91 0.11 14.14
C SER A 44 -22.05 1.21 14.79
N PRO A 45 -21.25 2.00 14.05
CA PRO A 45 -20.55 3.16 14.62
C PRO A 45 -21.46 4.13 15.38
N ASN A 46 -22.76 4.17 15.05
CA ASN A 46 -23.78 4.95 15.76
C ASN A 46 -24.24 4.33 17.09
N GLU A 47 -23.87 3.09 17.40
CA GLU A 47 -24.25 2.39 18.63
C GLU A 47 -23.11 2.41 19.67
N LEU A 48 -21.89 2.80 19.26
CA LEU A 48 -20.71 2.93 20.11
C LEU A 48 -20.55 4.33 20.75
N HIS A 49 -21.66 5.02 21.04
CA HIS A 49 -21.66 6.29 21.78
C HIS A 49 -21.31 6.10 23.27
N SER A 50 -20.24 5.39 23.60
CA SER A 50 -19.68 5.33 24.95
C SER A 50 -18.74 6.51 25.16
N HIS A 51 -19.28 7.62 25.68
CA HIS A 51 -18.63 8.72 26.43
C HIS A 51 -17.39 9.46 25.87
N LEU A 52 -16.85 9.08 24.72
CA LEU A 52 -15.76 9.78 24.05
C LEU A 52 -16.31 10.46 22.78
N PRO A 53 -16.00 11.73 22.51
CA PRO A 53 -16.37 12.38 21.26
C PRO A 53 -15.56 11.79 20.12
N ILE A 54 -15.94 10.60 19.64
CA ILE A 54 -15.39 10.04 18.42
C ILE A 54 -15.94 10.89 17.27
N ASN A 55 -15.05 11.64 16.62
CA ASN A 55 -15.41 12.34 15.41
C ASN A 55 -15.72 11.30 14.33
N ALA A 56 -17.00 11.09 14.04
CA ALA A 56 -17.48 10.07 13.10
C ALA A 56 -16.83 10.20 11.72
N ASP A 57 -16.62 11.43 11.23
CA ASP A 57 -15.95 11.68 9.95
C ASP A 57 -14.49 11.21 9.98
N LYS A 58 -13.79 11.43 11.10
CA LYS A 58 -12.41 10.97 11.28
C LYS A 58 -12.33 9.44 11.32
N PHE A 59 -13.24 8.79 12.06
CA PHE A 59 -13.29 7.34 12.12
C PHE A 59 -13.56 6.71 10.74
N GLN A 60 -14.45 7.30 9.95
CA GLN A 60 -14.72 6.88 8.58
C GLN A 60 -13.48 7.02 7.69
N LEU A 61 -12.78 8.17 7.76
CA LEU A 61 -11.55 8.39 7.02
C LEU A 61 -10.46 7.39 7.40
N ASP A 62 -10.23 7.16 8.69
CA ASP A 62 -9.22 6.22 9.18
C ASP A 62 -9.52 4.78 8.71
N ASN A 63 -10.79 4.37 8.71
CA ASN A 63 -11.18 3.06 8.17
C ASN A 63 -10.99 2.96 6.65
N ALA A 64 -11.29 4.02 5.89
CA ALA A 64 -11.10 4.04 4.45
C ALA A 64 -9.60 3.91 4.09
N LEU A 65 -8.73 4.62 4.81
CA LEU A 65 -7.28 4.53 4.64
C LEU A 65 -6.75 3.13 4.98
N LYS A 66 -7.22 2.52 6.08
CA LYS A 66 -6.89 1.13 6.44
C LYS A 66 -7.27 0.13 5.37
N GLN A 67 -8.48 0.25 4.81
CA GLN A 67 -8.95 -0.63 3.75
C GLN A 67 -8.09 -0.49 2.49
N LEU A 68 -7.68 0.74 2.17
CA LEU A 68 -6.83 1.03 1.02
C LEU A 68 -5.41 0.47 1.19
N ASP A 69 -4.85 0.57 2.40
CA ASP A 69 -3.56 -0.05 2.73
C ASP A 69 -3.64 -1.57 2.65
N LYS A 70 -4.73 -2.17 3.16
CA LYS A 70 -4.97 -3.60 3.04
C LYS A 70 -5.03 -4.03 1.57
N LEU A 71 -5.78 -3.29 0.74
CA LEU A 71 -5.90 -3.55 -0.69
C LEU A 71 -4.53 -3.48 -1.40
N ASN A 72 -3.73 -2.45 -1.11
CA ASN A 72 -2.38 -2.31 -1.64
C ASN A 72 -1.51 -3.51 -1.21
N HIS A 73 -1.54 -3.84 0.07
CA HIS A 73 -0.77 -4.95 0.62
C HIS A 73 -1.12 -6.29 -0.02
N ASP A 74 -2.41 -6.65 -0.03
CA ASP A 74 -2.91 -7.90 -0.59
C ASP A 74 -2.50 -8.04 -2.06
N PHE A 75 -2.69 -6.96 -2.85
CA PHE A 75 -2.33 -6.96 -4.27
C PHE A 75 -0.85 -7.28 -4.49
N TRP A 76 0.05 -6.63 -3.75
CA TRP A 76 1.49 -6.86 -3.91
C TRP A 76 1.95 -8.21 -3.36
N VAL A 77 1.31 -8.74 -2.31
CA VAL A 77 1.55 -10.11 -1.84
C VAL A 77 1.20 -11.10 -2.96
N GLU A 78 0.01 -11.00 -3.52
CA GLU A 78 -0.43 -11.90 -4.60
C GLU A 78 0.42 -11.74 -5.86
N SER A 79 0.75 -10.51 -6.26
CA SER A 79 1.60 -10.22 -7.41
C SER A 79 2.97 -10.88 -7.29
N ASN A 80 3.61 -10.77 -6.11
CA ASN A 80 4.90 -11.39 -5.85
C ASN A 80 4.81 -12.93 -5.83
N GLN A 81 3.77 -13.49 -5.22
CA GLN A 81 3.54 -14.94 -5.24
C GLN A 81 3.39 -15.46 -6.68
N ARG A 82 2.56 -14.81 -7.49
CA ARG A 82 2.36 -15.16 -8.90
C ARG A 82 3.66 -15.01 -9.69
N PHE A 83 4.45 -13.98 -9.42
CA PHE A 83 5.75 -13.77 -10.07
C PHE A 83 6.71 -14.92 -9.77
N HIS A 84 6.86 -15.30 -8.50
CA HIS A 84 7.77 -16.39 -8.12
C HIS A 84 7.32 -17.73 -8.68
N GLN A 85 6.01 -18.01 -8.65
CA GLN A 85 5.44 -19.24 -9.21
C GLN A 85 5.62 -19.31 -10.73
N SER A 86 5.29 -18.23 -11.46
CA SER A 86 5.38 -18.19 -12.91
C SER A 86 6.83 -18.24 -13.39
N ARG A 87 7.73 -17.52 -12.71
CA ARG A 87 9.17 -17.54 -13.00
C ARG A 87 9.75 -18.93 -12.80
N HIS A 88 9.40 -19.59 -11.69
CA HIS A 88 9.86 -20.95 -11.42
C HIS A 88 9.37 -21.91 -12.50
N ALA A 89 8.06 -21.92 -12.79
CA ALA A 89 7.49 -22.78 -13.83
C ALA A 89 8.11 -22.54 -15.21
N TYR A 90 8.35 -21.28 -15.58
CA TYR A 90 9.00 -20.92 -16.83
C TYR A 90 10.44 -21.45 -16.89
N LEU A 91 11.26 -21.23 -15.86
CA LEU A 91 12.65 -21.70 -15.82
C LEU A 91 12.74 -23.23 -15.82
N GLU A 92 11.84 -23.92 -15.11
CA GLU A 92 11.74 -25.39 -15.16
C GLU A 92 11.48 -25.89 -16.58
N ALA A 93 10.58 -25.22 -17.32
CA ALA A 93 10.29 -25.57 -18.72
C ALA A 93 11.50 -25.34 -19.66
N GLN A 94 12.39 -24.40 -19.34
CA GLN A 94 13.59 -24.14 -20.15
C GLN A 94 14.77 -25.08 -19.84
N LYS A 95 14.72 -25.88 -18.78
CA LYS A 95 15.83 -26.76 -18.39
C LYS A 95 16.32 -27.67 -19.52
N TYR A 96 15.42 -28.22 -20.31
CA TYR A 96 15.78 -29.05 -21.46
C TYR A 96 16.56 -28.27 -22.51
N ARG A 97 16.17 -27.03 -22.83
CA ARG A 97 16.91 -26.18 -23.78
C ARG A 97 18.28 -25.81 -23.23
N LEU A 98 18.36 -25.42 -21.96
CA LEU A 98 19.62 -25.10 -21.29
C LEU A 98 20.60 -26.29 -21.25
N ALA A 99 20.09 -27.53 -21.22
CA ALA A 99 20.92 -28.73 -21.27
C ALA A 99 21.65 -28.93 -22.61
N HIS A 100 21.25 -28.23 -23.67
CA HIS A 100 21.91 -28.30 -24.99
C HIS A 100 23.12 -27.37 -25.12
N ALA A 101 23.33 -26.46 -24.16
CA ALA A 101 24.49 -25.58 -24.15
C ALA A 101 25.78 -26.41 -24.05
N LYS A 102 26.76 -26.12 -24.91
CA LYS A 102 28.04 -26.83 -24.99
C LYS A 102 29.07 -26.25 -24.04
N THR A 103 28.93 -24.98 -23.67
CA THR A 103 29.83 -24.29 -22.74
C THR A 103 29.05 -23.62 -21.61
N SER A 104 29.75 -23.30 -20.51
CA SER A 104 29.16 -22.53 -19.41
C SER A 104 28.78 -21.11 -19.83
N GLU A 105 29.52 -20.49 -20.74
CA GLU A 105 29.23 -19.16 -21.28
C GLU A 105 27.97 -19.17 -22.15
N GLU A 106 27.83 -20.17 -23.03
CA GLU A 106 26.64 -20.35 -23.86
C GLU A 106 25.40 -20.55 -22.99
N ARG A 107 25.52 -21.38 -21.95
CA ARG A 107 24.44 -21.59 -20.98
C ARG A 107 24.03 -20.29 -20.28
N ALA A 108 24.99 -19.49 -19.82
CA ALA A 108 24.71 -18.22 -19.15
C ALA A 108 24.00 -17.23 -20.08
N ALA A 109 24.41 -17.15 -21.35
CA ALA A 109 23.75 -16.30 -22.35
C ALA A 109 22.30 -16.76 -22.61
N MET A 110 22.06 -18.08 -22.73
CA MET A 110 20.71 -18.62 -22.88
C MET A 110 19.83 -18.37 -21.63
N GLU A 111 20.41 -18.48 -20.43
CA GLU A 111 19.70 -18.16 -19.18
C GLU A 111 19.27 -16.69 -19.14
N GLU A 112 20.12 -15.76 -19.59
CA GLU A 112 19.79 -14.34 -19.71
C GLU A 112 18.67 -14.09 -20.72
N GLU A 113 18.75 -14.69 -21.91
CA GLU A 113 17.72 -14.59 -22.95
C GLU A 113 16.36 -15.09 -22.44
N HIS A 114 16.32 -16.28 -21.84
CA HIS A 114 15.11 -16.85 -21.26
C HIS A 114 14.54 -15.98 -20.13
N LEU A 115 15.38 -15.39 -19.29
CA LEU A 115 14.91 -14.46 -18.27
C LEU A 115 14.31 -13.19 -18.91
N ALA A 116 14.95 -12.64 -19.94
CA ALA A 116 14.43 -11.46 -20.65
C ALA A 116 13.06 -11.73 -21.30
N GLU A 117 12.92 -12.88 -21.98
CA GLU A 117 11.64 -13.34 -22.53
C GLU A 117 10.57 -13.46 -21.46
N PHE A 118 10.90 -14.09 -20.32
CA PHE A 118 9.98 -14.22 -19.20
C PHE A 118 9.52 -12.85 -18.69
N TYR A 119 10.44 -11.92 -18.45
CA TYR A 119 10.09 -10.58 -17.95
C TYR A 119 9.20 -9.82 -18.93
N ALA A 120 9.49 -9.89 -20.23
CA ALA A 120 8.66 -9.27 -21.26
C ALA A 120 7.23 -9.84 -21.26
N SER A 121 7.11 -11.17 -21.21
CA SER A 121 5.82 -11.87 -21.14
C SER A 121 5.06 -11.57 -19.83
N TRP A 122 5.77 -11.53 -18.70
CA TRP A 122 5.21 -11.24 -17.39
C TRP A 122 4.55 -9.85 -17.35
N VAL A 123 5.24 -8.81 -17.83
CA VAL A 123 4.70 -7.45 -17.87
C VAL A 123 3.45 -7.36 -18.74
N GLN A 124 3.42 -8.05 -19.87
CA GLN A 124 2.23 -8.09 -20.74
C GLN A 124 1.06 -8.79 -20.04
N THR A 125 1.33 -9.94 -19.41
CA THR A 125 0.32 -10.75 -18.72
C THR A 125 -0.28 -10.01 -17.52
N MET A 126 0.55 -9.27 -16.77
CA MET A 126 0.11 -8.54 -15.57
C MET A 126 -0.55 -7.19 -15.86
N ARG A 127 -0.40 -6.66 -17.07
CA ARG A 127 -0.92 -5.33 -17.45
C ARG A 127 -2.41 -5.12 -17.11
N PRO A 128 -3.36 -6.02 -17.47
CA PRO A 128 -4.77 -5.80 -17.14
C PRO A 128 -5.02 -5.74 -15.63
N LEU A 129 -4.39 -6.63 -14.86
CA LEU A 129 -4.53 -6.65 -13.40
C LEU A 129 -3.95 -5.40 -12.75
N GLN A 130 -2.78 -4.95 -13.21
CA GLN A 130 -2.17 -3.71 -12.74
C GLN A 130 -3.02 -2.47 -13.07
N HIS A 131 -3.66 -2.46 -14.24
CA HIS A 131 -4.55 -1.38 -14.62
C HIS A 131 -5.80 -1.31 -13.73
N GLU A 132 -6.44 -2.47 -13.46
CA GLU A 132 -7.58 -2.56 -12.55
C GLU A 132 -7.22 -2.15 -11.12
N TYR A 133 -6.09 -2.66 -10.63
CA TYR A 133 -5.52 -2.28 -9.33
C TYR A 133 -5.30 -0.77 -9.25
N THR A 134 -4.62 -0.18 -10.24
CA THR A 134 -4.29 1.25 -10.25
C THR A 134 -5.56 2.10 -10.24
N ALA A 135 -6.56 1.75 -11.06
CA ALA A 135 -7.84 2.45 -11.09
C ALA A 135 -8.56 2.40 -9.73
N THR A 136 -8.58 1.22 -9.09
CA THR A 136 -9.23 1.02 -7.80
C THR A 136 -8.51 1.76 -6.68
N TRP A 137 -7.19 1.66 -6.64
CA TRP A 137 -6.37 2.32 -5.64
C TRP A 137 -6.44 3.85 -5.75
N LEU A 138 -6.36 4.41 -6.98
CA LEU A 138 -6.50 5.85 -7.19
C LEU A 138 -7.88 6.36 -6.79
N ARG A 139 -8.96 5.62 -7.12
CA ARG A 139 -10.32 5.98 -6.69
C ARG A 139 -10.42 6.07 -5.16
N GLY A 140 -9.84 5.09 -4.45
CA GLY A 140 -9.78 5.10 -2.98
C GLY A 140 -8.96 6.26 -2.43
N GLN A 141 -7.81 6.56 -3.03
CA GLN A 141 -6.94 7.67 -2.61
C GLN A 141 -7.63 9.03 -2.77
N TYR A 142 -8.18 9.31 -3.95
CA TYR A 142 -8.87 10.57 -4.20
C TYR A 142 -10.10 10.72 -3.31
N GLY A 143 -10.85 9.64 -3.07
CA GLY A 143 -11.98 9.64 -2.13
C GLY A 143 -11.56 10.03 -0.72
N SER A 144 -10.43 9.50 -0.24
CA SER A 144 -9.88 9.80 1.09
C SER A 144 -9.39 11.25 1.19
N ILE A 145 -8.68 11.75 0.16
CA ILE A 145 -8.20 13.14 0.10
C ILE A 145 -9.37 14.12 0.14
N LEU A 146 -10.42 13.88 -0.65
CA LEU A 146 -11.61 14.74 -0.69
C LEU A 146 -12.33 14.75 0.67
N THR A 147 -12.45 13.59 1.32
CA THR A 147 -13.04 13.50 2.66
C THR A 147 -12.24 14.29 3.68
N ALA A 148 -10.91 14.13 3.70
CA ALA A 148 -10.03 14.89 4.58
C ALA A 148 -10.10 16.40 4.33
N ALA A 149 -10.15 16.83 3.06
CA ALA A 149 -10.30 18.24 2.69
C ALA A 149 -11.62 18.83 3.20
N ARG A 150 -12.74 18.11 3.00
CA ARG A 150 -14.06 18.53 3.50
C ARG A 150 -14.09 18.65 5.03
N MET A 151 -13.48 17.70 5.73
CA MET A 151 -13.35 17.75 7.18
C MET A 151 -12.58 19.00 7.62
N ASN A 152 -11.41 19.26 7.03
CA ASN A 152 -10.58 20.42 7.37
C ASN A 152 -11.31 21.74 7.09
N TRP A 153 -12.03 21.84 5.98
CA TRP A 153 -12.87 22.99 5.66
C TRP A 153 -13.94 23.26 6.73
N ARG A 154 -14.66 22.22 7.16
CA ARG A 154 -15.67 22.34 8.24
C ARG A 154 -15.06 22.80 9.55
N HIS A 155 -13.88 22.30 9.92
CA HIS A 155 -13.19 22.76 11.13
C HIS A 155 -12.75 24.23 11.01
N TRP A 156 -12.24 24.63 9.85
CA TRP A 156 -11.84 26.02 9.60
C TRP A 156 -13.04 26.99 9.69
N MET A 157 -14.17 26.65 9.06
CA MET A 157 -15.39 27.46 9.14
C MET A 157 -15.93 27.56 10.57
N LYS A 158 -15.90 26.48 11.36
CA LYS A 158 -16.28 26.52 12.78
C LYS A 158 -15.41 27.49 13.58
N ARG A 159 -14.10 27.48 13.32
CA ARG A 159 -13.16 28.41 13.97
C ARG A 159 -13.47 29.86 13.61
N LEU A 160 -13.69 30.15 12.33
CA LEU A 160 -14.06 31.50 11.91
C LEU A 160 -15.35 31.99 12.58
N ASN A 161 -16.39 31.14 12.62
CA ASN A 161 -17.65 31.50 13.26
C ASN A 161 -17.50 31.72 14.78
N SER A 162 -16.60 30.99 15.45
CA SER A 162 -16.30 31.23 16.88
C SER A 162 -15.46 32.47 17.16
N PHE A 163 -14.83 33.07 16.15
CA PHE A 163 -14.07 34.33 16.28
C PHE A 163 -14.92 35.57 15.95
N LEU A 164 -16.04 35.40 15.24
CA LEU A 164 -16.90 36.49 14.76
C LEU A 164 -18.21 36.65 15.57
N GLY A 165 -18.49 35.76 16.52
CA GLY A 165 -19.63 35.84 17.45
C GLY A 165 -19.15 35.81 18.89
#